data_AF-A0AA39XCF3-F1
#
_entry.id   AF-A0AA39XCF3-F1
#
_cell.length_a   1.000
_cell.length_b   1.000
_cell.length_c   1.000
_cell.angle_alpha   90.00
_cell.angle_beta   90.00
_cell.angle_gamma   90.00
#
_symmetry.space_group_name_H-M   'P 1'
#
loop_
_entity.id
_entity.type
_entity.pdbx_description
1 polymer ?
#
loop_
_entity_poly.entity_id
_entity_poly.type
_entity_poly.pdbx_seq_one_letter_code
_entity_poly.pdbx_strand_id
1 'polypeptide(L)'
;MHLTTILLSVLPFTILAAPSLLPWKITALSTFTPSGRSGNPPYSSLTVTITDPNTIPLGKTHYSSETSFPPSNATCTTKWNSYISESPFDKNIPCQSDNFNAGRWSVVMQKGNGTGDGPSATRDFRLRFELEESMMLNEGIVRKTFVGTAGFVLVTPPQITPEYNPDLLALFYLNPPPPLPTSPLHTAPPPYSPPASYTPQLHP
;
A
#
# COMPACT_ATOMS: atom_id res chain seq x y z
N MET A 1 59.50 -29.15 3.08
CA MET A 1 58.24 -28.54 3.57
C MET A 1 58.14 -27.16 2.94
N HIS A 2 57.21 -26.96 1.99
CA HIS A 2 56.99 -25.66 1.35
C HIS A 2 55.73 -25.02 1.95
N LEU A 3 55.88 -23.81 2.50
CA LEU A 3 54.79 -22.97 2.97
C LEU A 3 54.25 -22.16 1.78
N THR A 4 53.03 -22.44 1.36
CA THR A 4 52.32 -21.68 0.33
C THR A 4 51.47 -20.63 1.03
N THR A 5 51.80 -19.35 0.83
CA THR A 5 51.05 -18.23 1.42
C THR A 5 50.01 -17.76 0.40
N ILE A 6 48.73 -17.85 0.75
CA ILE A 6 47.61 -17.41 -0.11
C ILE A 6 47.29 -15.96 0.25
N LEU A 7 47.48 -15.04 -0.69
CA LEU A 7 47.02 -13.65 -0.57
C LEU A 7 45.51 -13.61 -0.87
N LEU A 8 44.69 -13.33 0.14
CA LEU A 8 43.28 -12.98 -0.05
C LEU A 8 43.15 -11.49 -0.35
N SER A 9 42.82 -11.18 -1.61
CA SER A 9 42.44 -9.84 -2.07
C SER A 9 40.95 -9.61 -1.76
N VAL A 10 40.65 -8.71 -0.81
CA VAL A 10 39.28 -8.29 -0.51
C VAL A 10 38.90 -7.17 -1.47
N LEU A 11 38.01 -7.43 -2.42
CA LEU A 11 37.47 -6.39 -3.31
C LEU A 11 36.46 -5.54 -2.54
N PRO A 12 36.55 -4.19 -2.61
CA PRO A 12 35.54 -3.33 -2.02
C PRO A 12 34.21 -3.50 -2.76
N PHE A 13 33.20 -4.02 -2.06
CA PHE A 13 31.82 -4.00 -2.54
C PHE A 13 31.24 -2.62 -2.27
N THR A 14 30.96 -1.85 -3.33
CA THR A 14 30.14 -0.65 -3.25
C THR A 14 28.69 -1.07 -3.05
N ILE A 15 28.18 -0.90 -1.82
CA ILE A 15 26.75 -1.04 -1.53
C ILE A 15 26.07 0.18 -2.15
N LEU A 16 25.45 0.02 -3.31
CA LEU A 16 24.57 1.05 -3.86
C LEU A 16 23.37 1.17 -2.92
N ALA A 17 23.27 2.29 -2.20
CA ALA A 17 22.08 2.56 -1.39
C ALA A 17 20.85 2.53 -2.31
N ALA A 18 19.85 1.72 -1.98
CA ALA A 18 18.60 1.70 -2.72
C ALA A 18 18.01 3.12 -2.72
N PRO A 19 17.48 3.61 -3.85
CA PRO A 19 16.85 4.92 -3.89
C PRO A 19 15.74 4.96 -2.84
N SER A 20 15.79 5.98 -1.97
CA SER A 20 14.78 6.17 -0.94
C SER A 20 13.44 6.44 -1.62
N LEU A 21 12.45 5.56 -1.41
CA LEU A 21 11.09 5.78 -1.89
C LEU A 21 10.53 7.07 -1.27
N LEU A 22 9.88 7.88 -2.09
CA LEU A 22 9.15 9.05 -1.65
C LEU A 22 7.88 8.62 -0.89
N PRO A 23 7.46 9.39 0.13
CA PRO A 23 6.17 9.15 0.77
C PRO A 23 5.00 9.34 -0.21
N TRP A 24 4.06 8.39 -0.23
CA TRP A 24 2.75 8.57 -0.84
C TRP A 24 1.91 9.54 -0.01
N LYS A 25 0.98 10.26 -0.63
CA LYS A 25 0.25 11.37 0.00
C LYS A 25 -1.25 11.20 -0.13
N ILE A 26 -1.99 11.60 0.90
CA ILE A 26 -3.42 11.84 0.80
C ILE A 26 -3.60 13.24 0.21
N THR A 27 -4.16 13.32 -1.00
CA THR A 27 -4.35 14.59 -1.72
C THR A 27 -5.75 15.16 -1.53
N ALA A 28 -6.72 14.32 -1.16
CA ALA A 28 -8.05 14.75 -0.77
C ALA A 28 -8.65 13.80 0.28
N LEU A 29 -9.40 14.36 1.22
CA LEU A 29 -10.21 13.61 2.17
C LEU A 29 -11.54 14.33 2.34
N SER A 30 -12.64 13.61 2.19
CA SER A 30 -14.00 14.10 2.40
C SER A 30 -14.78 13.10 3.23
N THR A 31 -15.52 13.62 4.20
CA THR A 31 -16.39 12.84 5.06
C THR A 31 -17.73 13.51 5.18
N PHE A 32 -18.81 12.72 5.21
CA PHE A 32 -20.16 13.23 5.39
C PHE A 32 -20.91 12.36 6.40
N THR A 33 -21.66 13.01 7.29
CA THR A 33 -22.61 12.34 8.20
C THR A 33 -23.94 13.08 8.12
N PRO A 34 -25.07 12.37 7.88
CA PRO A 34 -26.38 13.01 7.78
C PRO A 34 -26.86 13.54 9.14
N SER A 35 -27.73 14.55 9.11
CA SER A 35 -28.15 15.32 10.30
C SER A 35 -29.19 14.66 11.20
N GLY A 36 -29.75 13.51 10.84
CA GLY A 36 -30.85 12.85 11.57
C GLY A 36 -32.26 13.31 11.20
N ARG A 37 -32.42 14.41 10.44
CA ARG A 37 -33.76 14.93 10.11
C ARG A 37 -34.49 14.04 9.10
N SER A 38 -35.80 13.87 9.31
CA SER A 38 -36.69 13.16 8.39
C SER A 38 -36.56 13.70 6.96
N GLY A 39 -36.52 12.81 5.97
CA GLY A 39 -36.33 13.14 4.56
C GLY A 39 -34.87 13.17 4.08
N ASN A 40 -33.88 13.12 4.97
CA ASN A 40 -32.47 13.06 4.56
C ASN A 40 -32.00 11.62 4.25
N PRO A 41 -31.05 11.44 3.30
CA PRO A 41 -30.43 10.15 3.06
C PRO A 41 -29.76 9.57 4.33
N PRO A 42 -29.85 8.25 4.56
CA PRO A 42 -29.33 7.63 5.78
C PRO A 42 -27.83 7.33 5.76
N TYR A 43 -27.16 7.67 4.66
CA TYR A 43 -25.79 7.23 4.40
C TYR A 43 -24.78 8.26 4.85
N SER A 44 -23.86 7.84 5.71
CA SER A 44 -22.57 8.51 5.83
C SER A 44 -21.68 8.10 4.66
N SER A 45 -20.67 8.91 4.38
CA SER A 45 -19.68 8.58 3.35
C SER A 45 -18.28 9.04 3.74
N LEU A 46 -17.30 8.31 3.22
CA LEU A 46 -15.90 8.68 3.23
C LEU A 46 -15.36 8.54 1.81
N THR A 47 -14.68 9.57 1.34
CA THR A 47 -13.93 9.58 0.08
C THR A 47 -12.52 10.05 0.37
N VAL A 48 -11.52 9.28 -0.06
CA VAL A 48 -10.10 9.62 0.08
C VAL A 48 -9.40 9.43 -1.26
N THR A 49 -8.54 10.37 -1.62
CA THR A 49 -7.69 10.31 -2.81
C THR A 49 -6.23 10.24 -2.37
N ILE A 50 -5.50 9.32 -2.98
CA ILE A 50 -4.12 8.95 -2.65
C ILE A 50 -3.27 9.09 -3.91
N THR A 51 -2.05 9.59 -3.74
CA THR A 51 -1.03 9.73 -4.80
C THR A 51 0.27 9.09 -4.34
N ASP A 52 0.77 8.12 -5.09
CA ASP A 52 2.11 7.57 -4.96
C ASP A 52 2.98 8.05 -6.13
N PRO A 53 4.01 8.88 -5.86
CA PRO A 53 4.88 9.41 -6.91
C PRO A 53 6.01 8.45 -7.33
N ASN A 54 6.11 7.26 -6.72
CA ASN A 54 7.26 6.39 -6.93
C ASN A 54 7.18 5.63 -8.26
N THR A 55 8.31 5.59 -8.97
CA THR A 55 8.59 4.59 -9.99
C THR A 55 9.56 3.58 -9.39
N ILE A 56 9.15 2.33 -9.25
CA ILE A 56 9.99 1.30 -8.61
C ILE A 56 10.60 0.43 -9.71
N PRO A 57 11.91 0.57 -10.00
CA PRO A 57 12.54 -0.25 -11.01
C PRO A 57 12.50 -1.73 -10.60
N LEU A 58 12.24 -2.57 -11.59
CA LEU A 58 12.21 -4.03 -11.51
C LEU A 58 13.26 -4.60 -12.46
N GLY A 59 13.22 -5.92 -12.66
CA GLY A 59 14.06 -6.62 -13.60
C GLY A 59 13.56 -6.53 -15.05
N LYS A 60 14.19 -7.35 -15.89
CA LYS A 60 13.86 -7.46 -17.32
C LYS A 60 12.66 -8.39 -17.50
N THR A 61 11.88 -8.12 -18.53
CA THR A 61 10.91 -9.07 -19.08
C THR A 61 11.40 -9.57 -20.43
N HIS A 62 10.68 -10.53 -21.01
CA HIS A 62 10.99 -11.02 -22.35
C HIS A 62 10.76 -9.92 -23.41
N TYR A 63 9.93 -8.92 -23.08
CA TYR A 63 9.52 -7.86 -24.00
C TYR A 63 10.22 -6.52 -23.75
N SER A 64 10.76 -6.30 -22.55
CA SER A 64 11.43 -5.05 -22.18
C SER A 64 12.70 -5.28 -21.37
N SER A 65 13.75 -4.54 -21.72
CA SER A 65 15.01 -4.51 -20.97
C SER A 65 14.91 -3.76 -19.65
N GLU A 66 13.85 -2.99 -19.44
CA GLU A 66 13.59 -2.22 -18.21
C GLU A 66 12.09 -2.27 -17.91
N THR A 67 11.76 -2.70 -16.70
CA THR A 67 10.37 -2.75 -16.23
C THR A 67 10.31 -2.10 -14.87
N SER A 68 9.17 -1.51 -14.52
CA SER A 68 8.99 -0.85 -13.23
C SER A 68 7.54 -0.90 -12.80
N PHE A 69 7.30 -0.79 -11.50
CA PHE A 69 6.00 -0.37 -11.02
C PHE A 69 5.86 1.15 -11.25
N PRO A 70 4.81 1.61 -11.95
CA PRO A 70 4.63 3.02 -12.25
C PRO A 70 4.04 3.80 -11.06
N PRO A 71 4.14 5.14 -11.06
CA PRO A 71 3.38 5.98 -10.15
C PRO A 71 1.88 5.71 -10.26
N SER A 72 1.14 5.96 -9.18
CA SER A 72 -0.28 5.63 -9.12
C SER A 72 -1.10 6.67 -8.37
N ASN A 73 -2.34 6.90 -8.83
CA ASN A 73 -3.34 7.60 -8.04
C ASN A 73 -4.56 6.71 -7.85
N ALA A 74 -5.19 6.81 -6.69
CA ALA A 74 -6.39 6.06 -6.39
C ALA A 74 -7.39 6.87 -5.58
N THR A 75 -8.68 6.64 -5.83
CA THR A 75 -9.77 7.20 -5.04
C THR A 75 -10.58 6.07 -4.43
N CYS A 76 -10.70 6.07 -3.11
CA CYS A 76 -11.46 5.09 -2.35
C CYS A 76 -12.73 5.76 -1.83
N THR A 77 -13.89 5.18 -2.10
CA THR A 77 -15.17 5.69 -1.61
C THR A 77 -15.93 4.58 -0.91
N THR A 78 -16.43 4.87 0.28
CA THR A 78 -17.33 3.97 1.01
C THR A 78 -18.54 4.74 1.54
N LYS A 79 -19.68 4.04 1.63
CA LYS A 79 -20.94 4.54 2.19
C LYS A 79 -21.50 3.48 3.13
N TRP A 80 -22.11 3.92 4.22
CA TRP A 80 -22.74 3.03 5.19
C TRP A 80 -23.96 3.70 5.81
N ASN A 81 -24.99 2.92 6.12
CA ASN A 81 -26.21 3.42 6.75
C ASN A 81 -25.97 3.65 8.25
N SER A 82 -25.90 4.92 8.64
CA SER A 82 -25.55 5.32 10.00
C SER A 82 -26.67 5.14 11.02
N TYR A 83 -27.91 4.88 10.58
CA TYR A 83 -29.07 4.73 11.47
C TYR A 83 -29.43 3.28 11.80
N ILE A 84 -28.90 2.30 11.05
CA ILE A 84 -29.14 0.86 11.31
C ILE A 84 -27.92 0.16 11.94
N SER A 85 -27.01 0.92 12.54
CA SER A 85 -25.76 0.42 13.12
C SER A 85 -24.85 -0.30 12.10
N GLU A 86 -24.92 0.06 10.82
CA GLU A 86 -23.95 -0.43 9.85
C GLU A 86 -22.57 0.19 10.14
N SER A 87 -21.58 -0.66 10.38
CA SER A 87 -20.21 -0.23 10.66
C SER A 87 -19.38 -0.14 9.37
N PRO A 88 -18.64 0.96 9.13
CA PRO A 88 -17.63 1.03 8.07
C PRO A 88 -16.28 0.45 8.50
N PHE A 89 -16.10 0.17 9.79
CA PHE A 89 -14.81 -0.23 10.35
C PHE A 89 -14.43 -1.66 9.99
N ASP A 90 -13.13 -1.90 9.89
CA ASP A 90 -12.51 -3.21 9.67
C ASP A 90 -12.96 -3.91 8.38
N LYS A 91 -13.50 -3.14 7.43
CA LYS A 91 -13.86 -3.57 6.08
C LYS A 91 -12.81 -3.09 5.08
N ASN A 92 -12.42 -3.99 4.17
CA ASN A 92 -11.55 -3.64 3.05
C ASN A 92 -12.36 -2.88 1.98
N ILE A 93 -11.97 -1.64 1.72
CA ILE A 93 -12.59 -0.75 0.75
C ILE A 93 -11.69 -0.71 -0.48
N PRO A 94 -12.10 -1.30 -1.61
CA PRO A 94 -11.32 -1.23 -2.84
C PRO A 94 -11.33 0.22 -3.36
N CYS A 95 -10.19 0.64 -3.90
CA CYS A 95 -10.07 1.95 -4.50
C CYS A 95 -10.14 1.83 -6.03
N GLN A 96 -10.65 2.87 -6.67
CA GLN A 96 -10.58 3.04 -8.11
C GLN A 96 -9.27 3.74 -8.45
N SER A 97 -8.41 3.06 -9.20
CA SER A 97 -7.14 3.62 -9.69
C SER A 97 -7.33 4.34 -11.02
N ASP A 98 -6.57 5.40 -11.27
CA ASP A 98 -6.54 6.12 -12.56
C ASP A 98 -5.77 5.35 -13.64
N ASN A 99 -4.78 4.57 -13.22
CA ASN A 99 -3.94 3.75 -14.04
C ASN A 99 -4.23 2.26 -13.79
N PHE A 100 -4.75 1.56 -14.80
CA PHE A 100 -5.04 0.12 -14.71
C PHE A 100 -3.76 -0.74 -14.71
N ASN A 101 -2.62 -0.18 -15.07
CA ASN A 101 -1.31 -0.85 -14.98
C ASN A 101 -0.62 -0.61 -13.63
N ALA A 102 -1.16 0.27 -12.80
CA ALA A 102 -0.69 0.46 -11.44
C ALA A 102 -1.23 -0.64 -10.51
N GLY A 103 -0.62 -0.76 -9.33
CA GLY A 103 -1.10 -1.68 -8.31
C GLY A 103 -2.54 -1.45 -7.84
N ARG A 104 -3.01 -2.39 -7.03
CA ARG A 104 -4.32 -2.36 -6.41
C ARG A 104 -4.25 -1.65 -5.07
N TRP A 105 -4.91 -0.50 -4.98
CA TRP A 105 -5.12 0.20 -3.73
C TRP A 105 -6.34 -0.32 -2.97
N SER A 106 -6.19 -0.46 -1.66
CA SER A 106 -7.31 -0.62 -0.74
C SER A 106 -7.11 0.17 0.54
N VAL A 107 -8.23 0.46 1.21
CA VAL A 107 -8.26 1.16 2.48
C VAL A 107 -9.10 0.40 3.48
N VAL A 108 -8.65 0.35 4.73
CA VAL A 108 -9.43 -0.13 5.88
C VAL A 108 -9.64 1.03 6.83
N MET A 109 -10.90 1.34 7.10
CA MET A 109 -11.25 2.30 8.14
C MET A 109 -11.15 1.63 9.51
N GLN A 110 -10.43 2.25 10.44
CA GLN A 110 -10.21 1.77 11.79
C GLN A 110 -10.72 2.80 12.78
N LYS A 111 -11.07 2.35 13.99
CA LYS A 111 -11.42 3.26 15.08
C LYS A 111 -10.21 4.11 15.47
N GLY A 112 -10.47 5.36 15.85
CA GLY A 112 -9.48 6.25 16.43
C GLY A 112 -8.96 5.82 17.80
N ASN A 113 -8.02 6.59 18.35
CA ASN A 113 -7.34 6.25 19.60
C ASN A 113 -8.04 6.78 20.87
N GLY A 114 -9.08 7.63 20.78
CA GLY A 114 -9.82 7.99 22.00
C GLY A 114 -10.70 9.25 21.95
N THR A 115 -11.70 9.25 22.82
CA THR A 115 -12.69 10.31 23.18
C THR A 115 -13.85 10.54 22.23
N GLY A 116 -13.83 9.96 21.03
CA GLY A 116 -14.92 10.07 20.06
C GLY A 116 -16.17 9.24 20.40
N ASP A 117 -16.77 9.39 21.59
CA ASP A 117 -18.10 8.82 21.93
C ASP A 117 -19.25 9.51 21.16
N GLY A 118 -18.92 10.22 20.09
CA GLY A 118 -19.89 10.86 19.21
C GLY A 118 -20.55 9.83 18.28
N PRO A 119 -21.82 10.03 17.90
CA PRO A 119 -22.57 9.10 17.04
C PRO A 119 -22.04 9.01 15.59
N SER A 120 -20.93 9.69 15.26
CA SER A 120 -20.44 9.84 13.91
C SER A 120 -19.09 9.13 13.75
N ALA A 121 -19.09 8.07 12.96
CA ALA A 121 -17.89 7.30 12.60
C ALA A 121 -16.83 8.14 11.85
N THR A 122 -17.15 9.36 11.42
CA THR A 122 -16.24 10.24 10.70
C THR A 122 -15.48 11.22 11.61
N ARG A 123 -15.75 11.27 12.94
CA ARG A 123 -15.11 12.24 13.84
C ARG A 123 -13.69 11.88 14.29
N ASP A 124 -13.46 10.62 14.63
CA ASP A 124 -12.17 10.11 15.09
C ASP A 124 -11.96 8.72 14.48
N PHE A 125 -11.11 8.66 13.46
CA PHE A 125 -10.86 7.44 12.73
C PHE A 125 -9.43 7.37 12.23
N ARG A 126 -8.98 6.16 11.93
CA ARG A 126 -7.72 5.90 11.26
C ARG A 126 -8.01 5.24 9.92
N LEU A 127 -7.16 5.49 8.95
CA LEU A 127 -7.16 4.78 7.68
C LEU A 127 -5.87 3.98 7.59
N ARG A 128 -5.98 2.68 7.35
CA ARG A 128 -4.89 1.83 6.90
C ARG A 128 -4.99 1.70 5.39
N PHE A 129 -3.91 1.98 4.70
CA PHE A 129 -3.81 1.94 3.26
C PHE A 129 -2.91 0.78 2.87
N GLU A 130 -3.26 0.12 1.78
CA GLU A 130 -2.50 -0.98 1.22
C GLU A 130 -2.41 -0.81 -0.30
N LEU A 131 -1.19 -0.86 -0.83
CA LEU A 131 -0.91 -0.94 -2.26
C LEU A 131 -0.28 -2.30 -2.54
N GLU A 132 -0.98 -3.11 -3.34
CA GLU A 132 -0.47 -4.38 -3.84
C GLU A 132 -0.07 -4.25 -5.31
N GLU A 133 1.21 -4.50 -5.61
CA GLU A 133 1.74 -4.48 -6.96
C GLU A 133 2.27 -5.85 -7.34
N SER A 134 1.99 -6.30 -8.56
CA SER A 134 2.44 -7.59 -9.07
C SER A 134 2.83 -7.51 -10.53
N MET A 135 3.96 -8.11 -10.90
CA MET A 135 4.43 -8.16 -12.27
C MET A 135 5.10 -9.49 -12.59
N MET A 136 4.87 -10.00 -13.79
CA MET A 136 5.57 -11.16 -14.31
C MET A 136 6.90 -10.73 -14.93
N LEU A 137 8.01 -11.14 -14.33
CA LEU A 137 9.36 -11.00 -14.87
C LEU A 137 9.83 -12.32 -15.50
N ASN A 138 11.01 -12.30 -16.12
CA ASN A 138 11.63 -13.53 -16.66
C ASN A 138 11.91 -14.56 -15.55
N GLU A 139 12.26 -14.10 -14.34
CA GLU A 139 12.52 -14.99 -13.20
C GLU A 139 11.24 -15.42 -12.45
N GLY A 140 10.06 -14.93 -12.85
CA GLY A 140 8.77 -15.25 -12.22
C GLY A 140 7.97 -14.03 -11.76
N ILE A 141 6.95 -14.26 -10.94
CA ILE A 141 6.08 -13.20 -10.44
C ILE A 141 6.75 -12.49 -9.27
N VAL A 142 6.97 -11.18 -9.41
CA VAL A 142 7.36 -10.30 -8.32
C VAL A 142 6.11 -9.63 -7.76
N ARG A 143 5.88 -9.79 -6.46
CA ARG A 143 4.80 -9.11 -5.73
C ARG A 143 5.40 -8.23 -4.63
N LYS A 144 4.90 -7.00 -4.52
CA LYS A 144 5.21 -6.08 -3.43
C LYS A 144 3.93 -5.60 -2.79
N THR A 145 3.97 -5.42 -1.48
CA THR A 145 2.87 -4.87 -0.70
C THR A 145 3.41 -3.72 0.14
N PHE A 146 2.81 -2.54 -0.02
CA PHE A 146 3.13 -1.35 0.75
C PHE A 146 1.98 -1.03 1.67
N VAL A 147 2.28 -0.75 2.93
CA VAL A 147 1.28 -0.47 3.96
C VAL A 147 1.64 0.83 4.67
N GLY A 148 0.64 1.65 4.96
CA GLY A 148 0.80 2.66 5.99
C GLY A 148 -0.54 3.11 6.56
N THR A 149 -0.46 4.00 7.54
CA THR A 149 -1.62 4.39 8.33
C THR A 149 -1.63 5.88 8.60
N ALA A 150 -2.80 6.49 8.59
CA ALA A 150 -3.01 7.88 9.00
C ALA A 150 -4.18 7.98 9.99
N GLY A 151 -4.10 8.89 10.95
CA GLY A 151 -5.18 9.20 11.90
C GLY A 151 -5.81 10.56 11.62
N PHE A 152 -7.12 10.66 11.83
CA PHE A 152 -7.91 11.85 11.58
C PHE A 152 -8.82 12.12 12.76
N VAL A 153 -8.72 13.34 13.29
CA VAL A 153 -9.57 13.81 14.38
C VAL A 153 -10.16 15.14 13.93
N LEU A 154 -11.49 15.21 13.83
CA LEU A 154 -12.20 16.48 13.67
C LEU A 154 -12.15 17.23 14.99
N VAL A 155 -11.26 18.22 15.06
CA VAL A 155 -11.29 19.21 16.11
C VAL A 155 -12.53 20.05 15.87
N THR A 156 -13.56 19.83 16.68
CA THR A 156 -14.69 20.79 16.69
C THR A 156 -14.08 22.09 17.20
N PRO A 157 -14.10 23.18 16.41
CA PRO A 157 -13.53 24.42 16.89
C PRO A 157 -14.23 24.76 18.22
N PRO A 158 -13.49 25.16 19.26
CA PRO A 158 -14.12 25.75 20.43
C PRO A 158 -15.05 26.85 19.92
N GLN A 159 -16.27 26.92 20.47
CA GLN A 159 -17.25 27.96 20.16
C GLN A 159 -16.54 29.31 20.01
N ILE A 160 -16.62 29.87 18.81
CA ILE A 160 -15.78 30.96 18.31
C ILE A 160 -15.78 32.14 19.30
N THR A 161 -14.60 32.45 19.86
CA THR A 161 -14.19 33.85 19.98
C THR A 161 -13.58 34.25 18.62
N PRO A 162 -13.86 35.47 18.12
CA PRO A 162 -13.79 35.79 16.69
C PRO A 162 -12.35 36.03 16.21
N GLU A 163 -11.54 34.98 16.10
CA GLU A 163 -10.25 35.02 15.39
C GLU A 163 -9.79 33.59 15.05
N TYR A 164 -10.23 33.02 13.91
CA TYR A 164 -9.72 31.70 13.49
C TYR A 164 -9.44 31.66 11.98
N ASN A 165 -8.19 31.30 11.66
CA ASN A 165 -7.61 31.15 10.33
C ASN A 165 -7.75 29.67 9.85
N PRO A 166 -8.36 29.38 8.68
CA PRO A 166 -8.76 28.03 8.27
C PRO A 166 -7.65 27.11 7.72
N ASP A 167 -6.37 27.45 7.83
CA ASP A 167 -5.27 26.59 7.37
C ASP A 167 -4.97 25.42 8.33
N LEU A 168 -5.88 24.44 8.38
CA LEU A 168 -5.67 23.16 9.06
C LEU A 168 -4.68 22.28 8.27
N LEU A 169 -3.39 22.48 8.55
CA LEU A 169 -2.32 21.57 8.17
C LEU A 169 -2.45 20.26 8.98
N ALA A 170 -2.98 19.21 8.37
CA ALA A 170 -2.80 17.85 8.87
C ALA A 170 -1.30 17.47 8.74
N LEU A 171 -0.60 17.38 9.87
CA LEU A 171 0.78 16.86 9.92
C LEU A 171 0.73 15.34 9.75
N PHE A 172 0.97 14.87 8.52
CA PHE A 172 1.05 13.46 8.19
C PHE A 172 2.43 12.91 8.56
N TYR A 173 2.52 12.16 9.66
CA TYR A 173 3.66 11.28 9.91
C TYR A 173 3.45 9.97 9.15
N LEU A 174 4.01 9.90 7.94
CA LEU A 174 4.16 8.64 7.24
C LEU A 174 5.34 7.92 7.89
N ASN A 175 5.06 6.81 8.57
CA ASN A 175 6.13 5.91 8.98
C ASN A 175 6.91 5.48 7.72
N PRO A 176 8.25 5.53 7.72
CA PRO A 176 9.02 5.04 6.60
C PRO A 176 8.65 3.58 6.33
N PRO A 177 8.60 3.15 5.06
CA PRO A 177 8.32 1.75 4.75
C PRO A 177 9.32 0.84 5.48
N PRO A 178 8.89 -0.33 5.98
CA PRO A 178 9.81 -1.28 6.58
C PRO A 178 10.93 -1.63 5.58
N PRO A 179 12.17 -1.86 6.06
CA PRO A 179 13.28 -2.21 5.19
C PRO A 179 12.92 -3.42 4.34
N LEU A 180 13.26 -3.36 3.05
CA LEU A 180 13.05 -4.45 2.10
C LEU A 180 13.63 -5.75 2.69
N PRO A 181 12.92 -6.89 2.62
CA PRO A 181 13.49 -8.16 3.01
C PRO A 181 14.73 -8.42 2.14
N THR A 182 15.88 -8.59 2.78
CA THR A 182 17.08 -9.08 2.10
C THR A 182 16.77 -10.48 1.59
N SER A 183 16.55 -10.61 0.27
CA SER A 183 16.36 -11.92 -0.34
C SER A 183 17.53 -12.82 0.06
N PRO A 184 17.26 -14.03 0.60
CA PRO A 184 18.33 -14.99 0.77
C PRO A 184 18.95 -15.28 -0.60
N LEU A 185 20.28 -15.30 -0.63
CA LEU A 185 21.07 -15.62 -1.82
C LEU A 185 20.50 -16.91 -2.43
N HIS A 186 19.87 -16.79 -3.60
CA HIS A 186 19.21 -17.93 -4.24
C HIS A 186 20.32 -18.91 -4.67
N THR A 187 20.44 -20.02 -3.94
CA THR A 187 21.26 -21.15 -4.38
C THR A 187 20.77 -21.57 -5.76
N ALA A 188 21.68 -21.67 -6.72
CA ALA A 188 21.34 -22.05 -8.09
C ALA A 188 20.53 -23.36 -8.08
N PRO A 189 19.42 -23.44 -8.85
CA PRO A 189 18.65 -24.66 -8.95
C PRO A 189 19.54 -25.78 -9.51
N PRO A 190 19.37 -27.03 -9.04
CA PRO A 190 20.11 -28.16 -9.57
C PRO A 190 19.87 -28.30 -11.09
N PRO A 191 20.86 -28.81 -11.85
CA PRO A 191 20.71 -29.02 -13.27
C PRO A 191 19.49 -29.90 -13.57
N TYR A 192 18.72 -29.49 -14.57
CA TYR A 192 17.49 -30.17 -15.00
C TYR A 192 17.81 -31.59 -15.47
N SER A 193 17.28 -32.59 -14.76
CA SER A 193 17.28 -33.98 -15.20
C SER A 193 16.12 -34.19 -16.20
N PRO A 194 16.37 -34.62 -17.44
CA PRO A 194 15.30 -34.88 -18.38
C PRO A 194 14.41 -36.04 -17.87
N PRO A 195 13.09 -35.98 -18.10
CA PRO A 195 12.18 -37.04 -17.71
C PRO A 195 12.48 -38.33 -18.47
N ALA A 196 12.38 -39.46 -17.76
CA ALA A 196 12.56 -40.79 -18.35
C ALA A 196 11.53 -41.00 -19.48
N SER A 197 12.04 -41.44 -20.63
CA SER A 197 11.24 -41.78 -21.81
C SER A 197 10.18 -42.82 -21.45
N TYR A 198 8.90 -42.46 -21.60
CA TYR A 198 7.78 -43.36 -21.41
C TYR A 198 7.61 -44.25 -22.65
N THR A 199 7.90 -45.54 -22.51
CA THR A 199 7.60 -46.54 -23.54
C THR A 199 6.20 -47.11 -23.27
N PRO A 200 5.19 -46.88 -24.12
CA PRO A 200 3.86 -47.44 -23.90
C PRO A 200 3.91 -48.96 -24.08
N GLN A 201 3.47 -49.70 -23.06
CA GLN A 201 3.19 -51.14 -23.20
C GLN A 201 1.83 -51.34 -23.86
N LEU A 202 1.85 -51.94 -25.05
CA LEU A 202 0.67 -52.51 -25.70
C LEU A 202 0.33 -53.83 -25.00
N HIS A 203 -0.84 -53.88 -24.35
CA HIS A 203 -1.42 -55.13 -23.88
C HIS A 203 -2.18 -55.84 -25.03
N PRO A 204 -2.11 -57.19 -25.10
CA PRO A 204 -2.76 -58.01 -26.12
C PRO A 204 -4.28 -58.10 -25.98
#